data_AF-A0A235EP29-F1
#
_entry.id   AF-A0A235EP29-F1
#
_cell.length_a   1.000
_cell.length_b   1.000
_cell.length_c   1.000
_cell.angle_alpha   90.00
_cell.angle_beta   90.00
_cell.angle_gamma   90.00
#
_symmetry.space_group_name_H-M   'P 1'
#
loop_
_entity.id
_entity.type
_entity.pdbx_description
1 polymer ?
#
loop_
_entity_poly.entity_id
_entity_poly.type
_entity_poly.pdbx_seq_one_letter_code
_entity_poly.pdbx_strand_id
1 'polypeptide(L)'
;MNLNYLDFDYSEDADGVGTFDAMASVQPAQIPTLHAEIVAVLAWAHQHWPDACGPSEDGGEWHYDLHGTQEVSTPLALRFDDSAGQLHATAGSPAPPRTTITLTVSGSPAFCDALRAAFAID
;
A
#
# COMPACT_ATOMS: atom_id res chain seq x y z
N MET A 1 10.60 -5.18 -13.56
CA MET A 1 9.22 -4.76 -13.94
C MET A 1 9.03 -3.35 -13.41
N ASN A 2 8.39 -2.44 -14.15
CA ASN A 2 8.15 -1.09 -13.64
C ASN A 2 6.86 -1.07 -12.82
N LEU A 3 6.93 -0.65 -11.57
CA LEU A 3 5.78 -0.45 -10.69
C LEU A 3 5.15 0.92 -11.01
N ASN A 4 3.84 0.99 -11.17
CA ASN A 4 3.10 2.21 -11.50
C ASN A 4 2.25 2.71 -10.32
N TYR A 5 1.92 1.83 -9.38
CA TYR A 5 1.09 2.13 -8.22
C TYR A 5 1.83 1.91 -6.90
N LEU A 6 2.69 0.89 -6.83
CA LEU A 6 3.51 0.66 -5.65
C LEU A 6 4.71 1.61 -5.65
N ASP A 7 4.64 2.61 -4.80
CA ASP A 7 5.72 3.54 -4.45
C ASP A 7 6.09 3.25 -2.99
N PHE A 8 7.32 2.79 -2.75
CA PHE A 8 7.73 2.29 -1.45
C PHE A 8 8.50 3.33 -0.66
N ASP A 9 8.01 3.66 0.53
CA ASP A 9 8.75 4.36 1.56
C ASP A 9 9.55 3.36 2.39
N TYR A 10 10.87 3.57 2.50
CA TYR A 10 11.76 2.71 3.29
C TYR A 10 12.04 3.28 4.68
N SER A 11 12.05 2.40 5.67
CA SER A 11 12.55 2.67 7.03
C SER A 11 13.34 1.48 7.57
N GLU A 12 14.20 1.71 8.56
CA GLU A 12 15.00 0.68 9.22
C GLU A 12 14.87 0.83 10.74
N ASP A 13 14.73 -0.29 11.45
CA ASP A 13 14.71 -0.30 12.91
C ASP A 13 16.11 -0.39 13.55
N ALA A 14 16.17 -0.43 14.88
CA ALA A 14 17.45 -0.47 15.60
C ALA A 14 18.20 -1.80 15.45
N ASP A 15 17.52 -2.86 15.02
CA ASP A 15 18.08 -4.20 14.81
C ASP A 15 18.50 -4.42 13.34
N GLY A 16 18.33 -3.40 12.48
CA GLY A 16 18.68 -3.43 11.07
C GLY A 16 17.63 -4.12 10.19
N VAL A 17 16.42 -4.34 10.70
CA VAL A 17 15.31 -4.84 9.88
C VAL A 17 14.76 -3.68 9.08
N GLY A 18 14.76 -3.84 7.76
CA GLY A 18 14.21 -2.85 6.85
C GLY A 18 12.73 -3.12 6.58
N THR A 19 11.95 -2.06 6.49
CA THR A 19 10.52 -2.08 6.14
C THR A 19 10.27 -1.18 4.94
N PHE A 20 9.63 -1.73 3.93
CA PHE A 20 9.12 -1.02 2.76
C PHE A 20 7.60 -0.93 2.87
N ASP A 21 7.05 0.27 2.87
CA ASP A 21 5.61 0.49 2.89
C ASP A 21 5.16 1.16 1.59
N ALA A 22 4.15 0.60 0.92
CA ALA A 22 3.53 1.22 -0.24
C ALA A 22 2.02 1.28 -0.07
N MET A 23 1.44 2.46 -0.28
CA MET A 23 -0.01 2.67 -0.24
C MET A 23 -0.51 3.20 -1.58
N ALA A 24 -1.43 2.46 -2.21
CA ALA A 24 -2.05 2.84 -3.46
C ALA A 24 -3.57 2.95 -3.32
N SER A 25 -4.13 4.09 -3.74
CA SER A 25 -5.58 4.33 -3.74
C SER A 25 -6.08 4.55 -5.16
N VAL A 26 -6.89 3.61 -5.66
CA VAL A 26 -7.22 3.47 -7.09
C VAL A 26 -8.71 3.34 -7.36
N GLN A 27 -9.13 3.67 -8.58
CA GLN A 27 -10.49 3.45 -9.08
C GLN A 27 -10.68 1.99 -9.53
N PRO A 28 -11.93 1.51 -9.69
CA PRO A 28 -12.20 0.10 -10.00
C PRO A 28 -11.48 -0.41 -11.26
N ALA A 29 -11.32 0.45 -12.27
CA ALA A 29 -10.65 0.09 -13.53
C ALA A 29 -9.15 -0.23 -13.37
N GLN A 30 -8.52 0.22 -12.28
CA GLN A 30 -7.07 0.14 -12.06
C GLN A 30 -6.69 -0.99 -11.10
N ILE A 31 -7.67 -1.54 -10.36
CA ILE A 31 -7.48 -2.64 -9.40
C ILE A 31 -6.70 -3.81 -10.00
N PRO A 32 -7.01 -4.32 -11.22
CA PRO A 32 -6.27 -5.45 -11.77
C PRO A 32 -4.77 -5.16 -11.96
N THR A 33 -4.40 -3.92 -12.29
CA THR A 33 -2.99 -3.55 -12.49
C THR A 33 -2.27 -3.42 -11.15
N LEU A 34 -2.89 -2.79 -10.15
CA LEU A 34 -2.35 -2.74 -8.79
C LEU A 34 -2.14 -4.16 -8.21
N HIS A 35 -3.12 -5.06 -8.38
CA HIS A 35 -2.96 -6.45 -7.94
C HIS A 35 -1.82 -7.17 -8.65
N ALA A 36 -1.63 -6.93 -9.95
CA ALA A 36 -0.52 -7.53 -10.69
C ALA A 36 0.85 -7.08 -10.16
N GLU A 37 0.97 -5.83 -9.72
CA GLU A 37 2.19 -5.31 -9.10
C GLU A 37 2.46 -5.94 -7.73
N ILE A 38 1.44 -6.03 -6.86
CA ILE A 38 1.55 -6.71 -5.57
C ILE A 38 1.95 -8.18 -5.75
N VAL A 39 1.30 -8.88 -6.68
CA VAL A 39 1.63 -10.27 -7.01
C VAL A 39 3.06 -10.39 -7.52
N ALA A 40 3.54 -9.47 -8.36
CA ALA A 40 4.90 -9.50 -8.87
C ALA A 40 5.93 -9.40 -7.73
N VAL A 41 5.72 -8.49 -6.76
CA VAL A 41 6.60 -8.32 -5.59
C VAL A 41 6.58 -9.58 -4.71
N LEU A 42 5.41 -10.04 -4.29
CA LEU A 42 5.30 -11.18 -3.38
C LEU A 42 5.75 -12.50 -4.02
N ALA A 43 5.41 -12.72 -5.30
CA ALA A 43 5.87 -13.92 -6.02
C ALA A 43 7.38 -13.91 -6.22
N TRP A 44 7.99 -12.75 -6.49
CA TRP A 44 9.45 -12.63 -6.55
C TRP A 44 10.09 -12.99 -5.21
N ALA A 45 9.57 -12.48 -4.10
CA ALA A 45 10.10 -12.72 -2.77
C ALA A 45 10.05 -14.23 -2.43
N HIS A 46 8.90 -14.89 -2.64
CA HIS A 46 8.77 -16.33 -2.44
C HIS A 46 9.68 -17.17 -3.35
N GLN A 47 9.98 -16.71 -4.57
CA GLN A 47 10.87 -17.43 -5.48
C GLN A 47 12.35 -17.31 -5.09
N HIS A 48 12.78 -16.15 -4.59
CA HIS A 48 14.19 -15.90 -4.25
C HIS A 48 14.55 -16.29 -2.82
N TRP A 49 13.56 -16.29 -1.92
CA TRP A 49 13.69 -16.63 -0.50
C TRP A 49 12.68 -17.71 -0.13
N PRO A 50 12.81 -18.93 -0.70
CA PRO A 50 11.89 -20.03 -0.43
C PRO A 50 11.94 -20.41 1.04
N ASP A 51 10.78 -20.70 1.63
CA ASP A 51 10.62 -21.14 3.02
C ASP A 51 11.14 -20.15 4.09
N ALA A 52 11.48 -18.92 3.70
CA ALA A 52 11.99 -17.88 4.59
C ALA A 52 10.94 -16.80 4.95
N CYS A 53 9.71 -16.95 4.46
CA CYS A 53 8.61 -16.05 4.76
C CYS A 53 8.00 -16.39 6.13
N GLY A 54 8.10 -15.47 7.09
CA GLY A 54 7.52 -15.65 8.42
C GLY A 54 7.95 -14.57 9.40
N PRO A 55 7.37 -14.55 10.61
CA PRO A 55 7.81 -13.65 11.68
C PRO A 55 9.30 -13.84 11.97
N SER A 56 10.00 -12.75 12.24
CA SER A 56 11.43 -12.81 12.59
C SER A 56 11.67 -13.64 13.85
N GLU A 57 10.71 -13.65 14.79
CA GLU A 57 10.75 -14.47 16.02
C GLU A 57 10.77 -15.99 15.73
N ASP A 58 10.20 -16.41 14.60
CA ASP A 58 10.17 -17.81 14.14
C ASP A 58 11.33 -18.13 13.17
N GLY A 59 12.27 -17.20 12.99
CA GLY A 59 13.41 -17.35 12.08
C GLY A 59 13.10 -17.01 10.61
N GLY A 60 12.00 -16.31 10.33
CA GLY A 60 11.72 -15.77 9.01
C GLY A 60 12.72 -14.67 8.63
N GLU A 61 13.18 -14.67 7.38
CA GLU A 61 14.07 -13.63 6.85
C GLU A 61 13.31 -12.45 6.25
N TRP A 62 12.04 -12.66 5.94
CA TRP A 62 11.14 -11.62 5.45
C TRP A 62 9.69 -11.96 5.78
N HIS A 63 8.84 -10.94 5.82
CA HIS A 63 7.39 -11.10 5.91
C HIS A 63 6.69 -9.93 5.22
N TYR A 64 5.38 -10.05 5.07
CA TYR A 64 4.55 -8.98 4.52
C TYR A 64 3.23 -8.87 5.27
N ASP A 65 2.64 -7.69 5.21
CA ASP A 65 1.25 -7.45 5.60
C ASP A 65 0.50 -6.81 4.42
N LEU A 66 -0.79 -7.14 4.29
CA LEU A 66 -1.67 -6.56 3.29
C LEU A 66 -2.94 -6.04 3.98
N HIS A 67 -3.12 -4.74 3.88
CA HIS A 67 -4.34 -4.09 4.33
C HIS A 67 -5.10 -3.51 3.15
N GLY A 68 -6.42 -3.68 3.14
CA GLY A 68 -7.29 -3.17 2.06
C GLY A 68 -8.56 -2.53 2.60
N THR A 69 -8.85 -1.32 2.11
CA THR A 69 -10.12 -0.63 2.38
C THR A 69 -10.82 -0.29 1.06
N GLN A 70 -12.15 -0.26 1.10
CA GLN A 70 -12.95 0.23 -0.01
C GLN A 70 -13.96 1.24 0.50
N GLU A 71 -13.95 2.42 -0.10
CA GLU A 71 -14.71 3.58 0.38
C GLU A 71 -15.48 4.21 -0.78
N VAL A 72 -16.69 4.68 -0.48
CA VAL A 72 -17.53 5.42 -1.44
C VAL A 72 -17.64 6.84 -0.94
N SER A 73 -17.07 7.78 -1.69
CA SER A 73 -17.17 9.20 -1.35
C SER A 73 -18.43 9.81 -1.95
N THR A 74 -19.19 10.53 -1.13
CA THR A 74 -20.29 11.38 -1.61
C THR A 74 -19.87 12.85 -1.46
N PRO A 75 -19.74 13.63 -2.55
CA PRO A 75 -19.37 15.03 -2.44
C PRO A 75 -20.44 15.82 -1.69
N LEU A 76 -20.01 16.75 -0.84
CA LEU A 76 -20.89 17.67 -0.12
C LEU A 76 -20.70 19.09 -0.65
N ALA A 77 -21.79 19.69 -1.12
CA ALA A 77 -21.84 21.12 -1.34
C ALA A 77 -22.10 21.81 0.01
N LEU A 78 -21.10 22.54 0.51
CA LEU A 78 -21.18 23.27 1.77
C LEU A 78 -21.46 24.75 1.52
N ARG A 79 -22.42 25.32 2.24
CA ARG A 79 -22.74 26.74 2.22
C ARG A 79 -22.89 27.24 3.65
N PHE A 80 -22.15 28.29 3.98
CA PHE A 80 -22.35 29.02 5.23
C PHE A 80 -23.40 30.12 5.03
N ASP A 81 -24.40 30.16 5.90
CA ASP A 81 -25.37 31.25 6.02
C ASP A 81 -24.89 32.18 7.14
N ASP A 82 -24.38 33.35 6.78
CA ASP A 82 -23.85 34.33 7.73
C ASP A 82 -24.94 34.98 8.58
N SER A 83 -26.16 35.08 8.05
CA SER A 83 -27.30 35.70 8.73
C SER A 83 -27.84 34.80 9.85
N ALA A 84 -27.80 33.49 9.65
CA ALA A 84 -28.20 32.49 10.63
C ALA A 84 -27.03 31.95 11.47
N GLY A 85 -25.78 32.19 11.04
CA GLY A 85 -24.58 31.61 11.64
C GLY A 85 -24.52 30.08 11.49
N GLN A 86 -25.07 29.54 10.41
CA GLN A 86 -25.24 28.10 10.20
C GLN A 86 -24.47 27.58 8.99
N LEU A 87 -23.98 26.34 9.09
CA LEU A 87 -23.39 25.61 7.97
C LEU A 87 -24.43 24.63 7.41
N HIS A 88 -24.78 24.79 6.14
CA HIS A 88 -25.64 23.89 5.41
C HIS A 88 -24.81 22.96 4.52
N ALA A 89 -25.12 21.67 4.55
CA ALA A 89 -24.50 20.66 3.71
C ALA A 89 -25.57 19.98 2.85
N THR A 90 -25.32 19.87 1.54
CA THR A 90 -26.15 19.09 0.62
C THR A 90 -25.31 18.01 -0.04
N ALA A 91 -25.71 16.76 0.13
CA ALA A 91 -25.03 15.62 -0.49
C ALA A 91 -25.36 15.53 -1.99
N GLY A 92 -24.32 15.34 -2.80
CA GLY A 92 -24.44 15.03 -4.22
C GLY A 92 -24.62 13.52 -4.47
N SER A 93 -24.33 13.09 -5.70
CA SER A 93 -24.33 11.66 -6.04
C SER A 93 -23.04 10.97 -5.58
N PRO A 94 -23.12 9.76 -5.00
CA PRO A 94 -21.94 8.98 -4.64
C PRO A 94 -21.03 8.72 -5.86
N ALA A 95 -19.73 8.85 -5.66
CA ALA A 95 -18.72 8.47 -6.65
C ALA A 95 -18.58 6.93 -6.73
N PRO A 96 -17.95 6.39 -7.79
CA PRO A 96 -17.51 5.00 -7.79
C PRO A 96 -16.63 4.70 -6.56
N PRO A 97 -16.66 3.46 -6.03
CA PRO A 97 -15.85 3.08 -4.89
C PRO A 97 -14.37 3.21 -5.23
N ARG A 98 -13.61 3.76 -4.29
CA ARG A 98 -12.16 3.81 -4.34
C ARG A 98 -11.60 2.72 -3.43
N THR A 99 -10.62 1.99 -3.92
CA THR A 99 -9.96 0.92 -3.17
C THR A 99 -8.56 1.39 -2.80
N THR A 100 -8.23 1.37 -1.51
CA THR A 100 -6.90 1.66 -1.00
C THR A 100 -6.28 0.36 -0.51
N ILE A 101 -5.09 0.04 -0.98
CA ILE A 101 -4.31 -1.12 -0.52
C ILE A 101 -2.97 -0.62 -0.01
N THR A 102 -2.61 -1.05 1.18
CA THR A 102 -1.27 -0.91 1.77
C THR A 102 -0.58 -2.26 1.74
N LEU A 103 0.61 -2.29 1.17
CA LEU A 103 1.54 -3.43 1.21
C LEU A 103 2.75 -3.00 2.02
N THR A 104 2.96 -3.69 3.15
CA THR A 104 4.16 -3.54 3.96
C THR A 104 5.00 -4.80 3.78
N VAL A 105 6.29 -4.66 3.46
CA VAL A 105 7.24 -5.77 3.33
C VAL A 105 8.44 -5.48 4.22
N SER A 106 8.73 -6.39 5.14
CA SER A 106 9.86 -6.26 6.06
C SER A 106 10.81 -7.43 5.91
N GLY A 107 12.11 -7.21 6.12
CA GLY A 107 13.08 -8.29 6.06
C GLY A 107 14.49 -7.90 6.49
N SER A 108 15.38 -8.88 6.42
CA SER A 108 16.80 -8.71 6.73
C SER A 108 17.48 -7.73 5.75
N PRO A 109 18.64 -7.15 6.10
CA PRO A 109 19.39 -6.27 5.19
C PRO A 109 19.64 -6.91 3.81
N ALA A 110 19.95 -8.20 3.77
CA ALA A 110 20.18 -8.93 2.54
C ALA A 110 18.90 -9.06 1.69
N PHE A 111 17.75 -9.24 2.32
CA PHE A 111 16.45 -9.22 1.63
C PHE A 111 16.16 -7.81 1.07
N CYS A 112 16.38 -6.77 1.87
CA CYS A 112 16.13 -5.38 1.47
C CYS A 112 16.97 -4.99 0.24
N ASP A 113 18.26 -5.31 0.24
CA ASP A 113 19.16 -5.03 -0.88
C ASP A 113 18.72 -5.76 -2.16
N ALA A 114 18.31 -7.03 -2.02
CA ALA A 114 17.81 -7.82 -3.14
C ALA A 114 16.49 -7.25 -3.71
N LEU A 115 15.58 -6.81 -2.84
CA LEU A 115 14.29 -6.23 -3.24
C LEU A 115 14.49 -4.91 -4.00
N ARG A 116 15.34 -4.00 -3.46
CA ARG A 116 15.69 -2.74 -4.14
C ARG A 116 16.26 -3.00 -5.53
N ALA A 117 17.20 -3.93 -5.63
CA ALA A 117 17.82 -4.27 -6.92
C ALA A 117 16.80 -4.85 -7.93
N ALA A 118 15.84 -5.67 -7.47
CA ALA A 118 14.86 -6.31 -8.34
C ALA A 118 13.79 -5.35 -8.89
N PHE A 119 13.39 -4.37 -8.09
CA PHE A 119 12.29 -3.46 -8.41
C PHE A 119 12.70 -2.00 -8.64
N ALA A 120 14.01 -1.70 -8.54
CA ALA A 120 14.56 -0.35 -8.64
C ALA A 120 13.90 0.63 -7.64
N ILE A 121 13.74 0.16 -6.40
CA ILE A 121 13.27 0.98 -5.26
C ILE A 121 14.47 1.76 -4.73
N ASP A 122 14.28 3.05 -4.44
CA ASP A 122 15.31 3.96 -3.89
C ASP A 122 15.65 3.63 -2.41
#